data_AF-A0A959UWA9-F1
#
_entry.id   AF-A0A959UWA9-F1
#
_cell.length_a   1.000
_cell.length_b   1.000
_cell.length_c   1.000
_cell.angle_alpha   90.00
_cell.angle_beta   90.00
_cell.angle_gamma   90.00
#
_symmetry.space_group_name_H-M   'P 1'
#
loop_
_entity.id
_entity.type
_entity.pdbx_description
1 polymer ?
#
loop_
_entity_poly.entity_id
_entity_poly.type
_entity_poly.pdbx_seq_one_letter_code
_entity_poly.pdbx_strand_id
1 'polypeptide(L)'
;RADTINAYVNESPQEFGNFSVSIITWATTFSTDDDNFVNPVFEQLLDDRQVISGRLAGARGITEVVDTTGFYQGYGRTQQDVVIPSFIAAYTGQSAQSVKLDPFSIFPLPNWDITYDGLSRLAPFSKLFRTFTINHSYRSTFSIGSYQTNLLYTQDGEALDAIGNFIPQRQIMTATISEVMRPFINFDATLQNSLLLKFEYNRDRNLSLSLSNLQVTEVRGKEFVVGTGYRFKNVKFPLAFGGTRPKSDMNLRLDL
;
A
#
# COMPACT_ATOMS: atom_id res chain seq x y z
N ARG A 1 3.66 -21.34 36.73
CA ARG A 1 4.09 -21.40 38.16
C ARG A 1 5.34 -22.28 38.26
N ALA A 2 6.29 -22.05 39.16
CA ALA A 2 7.39 -23.00 39.39
C ALA A 2 6.84 -24.18 40.21
N ASP A 3 6.67 -25.35 39.58
CA ASP A 3 6.29 -26.58 40.27
C ASP A 3 7.46 -27.56 40.21
N THR A 4 7.99 -27.90 41.40
CA THR A 4 8.87 -29.00 41.85
C THR A 4 10.00 -29.56 40.96
N ILE A 5 10.23 -29.02 39.77
CA ILE A 5 11.36 -29.26 38.90
C ILE A 5 11.86 -27.87 38.50
N ASN A 6 13.15 -27.57 38.66
CA ASN A 6 13.80 -26.29 38.32
C ASN A 6 13.77 -25.96 36.80
N ALA A 7 12.69 -26.28 36.10
CA ALA A 7 12.45 -25.94 34.71
C ALA A 7 11.47 -24.77 34.64
N TYR A 8 11.86 -23.71 33.92
CA TYR A 8 10.94 -22.66 33.54
C TYR A 8 9.86 -23.26 32.62
N VAL A 9 8.60 -23.25 33.07
CA VAL A 9 7.45 -23.64 32.25
C VAL A 9 6.76 -22.38 31.77
N ASN A 10 6.72 -22.20 30.45
CA ASN A 10 6.03 -21.07 29.82
C ASN A 10 4.56 -21.42 29.64
N GLU A 11 3.73 -21.03 30.61
CA GLU A 11 2.29 -21.29 30.56
C GLU A 11 1.59 -20.14 29.82
N SER A 12 1.05 -20.44 28.64
CA SER A 12 0.25 -19.51 27.80
C SER A 12 0.94 -18.17 27.49
N PRO A 13 2.13 -18.16 26.87
CA PRO A 13 2.78 -16.92 26.44
C PRO A 13 1.86 -16.15 25.48
N GLN A 14 1.63 -14.89 25.79
CA GLN A 14 0.90 -13.98 24.91
C GLN A 14 1.90 -13.12 24.13
N GLU A 15 1.83 -13.19 22.80
CA GLU A 15 2.56 -12.29 21.92
C GLU A 15 1.58 -11.35 21.25
N PHE A 16 1.92 -10.07 21.19
CA PHE A 16 1.17 -9.07 20.43
C PHE A 16 2.16 -8.16 19.70
N GLY A 17 1.72 -7.57 18.60
CA GLY A 17 2.58 -6.71 17.82
C GLY A 17 1.88 -6.10 16.61
N ASN A 18 2.66 -5.40 15.82
CA ASN A 18 2.29 -4.92 14.49
C ASN A 18 3.26 -5.51 13.47
N PHE A 19 2.85 -5.51 12.21
CA PHE A 19 3.70 -5.97 11.11
C PHE A 19 3.52 -5.03 9.93
N SER A 20 4.61 -4.73 9.23
CA SER A 20 4.59 -3.88 8.04
C SER A 20 5.66 -4.36 7.07
N VAL A 21 5.31 -4.41 5.78
CA VAL A 21 6.20 -4.86 4.71
C VAL A 21 5.90 -4.11 3.43
N SER A 22 6.94 -3.76 2.67
CA SER A 22 6.77 -3.15 1.36
C SER A 22 6.28 -4.19 0.34
N ILE A 23 5.25 -3.82 -0.41
CA ILE A 23 4.65 -4.65 -1.48
C ILE A 23 4.50 -3.81 -2.75
N ILE A 24 4.03 -4.42 -3.84
CA ILE A 24 3.68 -3.72 -5.07
C ILE A 24 2.22 -4.01 -5.40
N THR A 25 1.41 -2.95 -5.47
CA THR A 25 -0.03 -2.96 -5.83
C THR A 25 -0.32 -2.23 -7.14
N TRP A 26 0.73 -1.84 -7.87
CA TRP A 26 0.66 -1.09 -9.13
C TRP A 26 -0.29 -1.70 -10.16
N ALA A 27 -0.35 -3.04 -10.23
CA ALA A 27 -1.21 -3.77 -11.16
C ALA A 27 -2.69 -3.41 -11.04
N THR A 28 -3.14 -3.02 -9.85
CA THR A 28 -4.56 -2.71 -9.57
C THR A 28 -4.83 -1.23 -9.33
N THR A 29 -3.80 -0.37 -9.30
CA THR A 29 -3.93 1.06 -8.99
C THR A 29 -4.98 1.76 -9.86
N PHE A 30 -5.03 1.43 -11.14
CA PHE A 30 -5.86 2.09 -12.14
C PHE A 30 -7.21 1.41 -12.37
N SER A 31 -7.54 0.39 -11.58
CA SER A 31 -8.88 -0.17 -11.58
C SER A 31 -9.92 0.91 -11.26
N THR A 32 -11.04 0.83 -11.96
CA THR A 32 -12.20 1.71 -11.80
C THR A 32 -13.40 0.85 -11.48
N ASP A 33 -14.34 1.44 -10.76
CA ASP A 33 -15.60 0.77 -10.45
C ASP A 33 -16.47 0.75 -11.73
N ASP A 34 -17.32 -0.26 -11.86
CA ASP A 34 -18.27 -0.40 -12.97
C ASP A 34 -19.46 0.57 -12.83
N ASP A 35 -20.42 0.50 -13.75
CA ASP A 35 -21.62 1.34 -13.75
C ASP A 35 -22.50 1.13 -12.50
N ASN A 36 -22.33 0.03 -11.77
CA ASN A 36 -23.02 -0.28 -10.52
C ASN A 36 -22.18 0.02 -9.27
N PHE A 37 -21.04 0.71 -9.42
CA PHE A 37 -20.08 0.99 -8.37
C PHE A 37 -19.44 -0.27 -7.75
N VAL A 38 -19.33 -1.34 -8.53
CA VAL A 38 -18.64 -2.57 -8.16
C VAL A 38 -17.20 -2.51 -8.66
N ASN A 39 -16.26 -2.77 -7.76
CA ASN A 39 -14.84 -2.81 -8.10
C ASN A 39 -14.44 -4.24 -8.55
N PRO A 40 -13.89 -4.43 -9.77
CA PRO A 40 -13.46 -5.76 -10.24
C PRO A 40 -12.36 -6.39 -9.37
N VAL A 41 -11.53 -5.58 -8.70
CA VAL A 41 -10.52 -6.07 -7.75
C VAL A 41 -11.19 -6.63 -6.49
N PHE A 42 -12.32 -6.07 -6.08
CA PHE A 42 -13.09 -6.60 -4.97
C PHE A 42 -13.78 -7.91 -5.36
N GLU A 43 -14.29 -8.04 -6.59
CA GLU A 43 -14.80 -9.33 -7.09
C GLU A 43 -13.71 -10.40 -7.12
N GLN A 44 -12.50 -10.05 -7.60
CA GLN A 44 -11.35 -10.95 -7.56
C GLN A 44 -11.03 -11.42 -6.14
N LEU A 45 -11.10 -10.53 -5.15
CA LEU A 45 -10.98 -10.91 -3.73
C LEU A 45 -12.03 -11.95 -3.34
N LEU A 46 -13.29 -11.78 -3.76
CA LEU A 46 -14.35 -12.73 -3.41
C LEU A 46 -14.07 -14.12 -3.99
N ASP A 47 -13.59 -14.18 -5.24
CA ASP A 47 -13.27 -15.41 -5.97
C ASP A 47 -12.00 -16.10 -5.43
N ASP A 48 -10.97 -15.32 -5.12
CA ASP A 48 -9.68 -15.81 -4.60
C ASP A 48 -9.84 -16.60 -3.30
N ARG A 49 -10.83 -16.26 -2.47
CA ARG A 49 -11.08 -16.95 -1.19
C ARG A 49 -11.33 -18.44 -1.35
N GLN A 50 -12.05 -18.85 -2.39
CA GLN A 50 -12.31 -20.27 -2.60
C GLN A 50 -11.01 -21.02 -2.96
N VAL A 51 -10.19 -20.41 -3.80
CA VAL A 51 -8.87 -20.95 -4.19
C VAL A 51 -7.96 -21.07 -2.98
N ILE A 52 -7.87 -20.03 -2.17
CA ILE A 52 -7.05 -20.00 -0.95
C ILE A 52 -7.54 -21.03 0.07
N SER A 53 -8.86 -21.15 0.28
CA SER A 53 -9.46 -22.16 1.15
C SER A 53 -9.00 -23.56 0.76
N GLY A 54 -9.03 -23.90 -0.54
CA GLY A 54 -8.52 -25.17 -1.05
C GLY A 54 -7.02 -25.36 -0.86
N ARG A 55 -6.20 -24.31 -1.00
CA ARG A 55 -4.75 -24.38 -0.76
C ARG A 55 -4.42 -24.65 0.71
N LEU A 56 -5.12 -23.99 1.62
CA LEU A 56 -4.96 -24.18 3.07
C LEU A 56 -5.39 -25.58 3.51
N ALA A 57 -6.57 -26.02 3.04
CA ALA A 57 -7.08 -27.37 3.30
C ALA A 57 -6.13 -28.44 2.73
N GLY A 58 -5.68 -28.28 1.49
CA GLY A 58 -4.74 -29.20 0.85
C GLY A 58 -3.40 -29.31 1.57
N ALA A 59 -2.89 -28.21 2.15
CA ALA A 59 -1.68 -28.24 2.98
C ALA A 59 -1.85 -29.07 4.27
N ARG A 60 -3.08 -29.25 4.74
CA ARG A 60 -3.45 -30.11 5.88
C ARG A 60 -3.97 -31.50 5.45
N GLY A 61 -4.00 -31.81 4.16
CA GLY A 61 -4.56 -33.07 3.65
C GLY A 61 -6.09 -33.17 3.74
N ILE A 62 -6.78 -32.04 3.96
CA ILE A 62 -8.25 -31.98 4.01
C ILE A 62 -8.80 -31.93 2.59
N THR A 63 -9.72 -32.84 2.28
CA THR A 63 -10.40 -32.92 0.97
C THR A 63 -11.89 -32.62 1.05
N GLU A 64 -12.44 -32.50 2.26
CA GLU A 64 -13.86 -32.28 2.50
C GLU A 64 -14.26 -30.82 2.22
N VAL A 65 -15.29 -30.66 1.39
CA VAL A 65 -15.90 -29.37 1.08
C VAL A 65 -17.13 -29.18 1.97
N VAL A 66 -17.17 -28.08 2.70
CA VAL A 66 -18.30 -27.64 3.51
C VAL A 66 -19.28 -26.98 2.56
N ASP A 67 -20.34 -27.71 2.22
CA ASP A 67 -21.54 -27.26 1.49
C ASP A 67 -21.38 -26.88 -0.01
N THR A 68 -22.48 -26.37 -0.60
CA THR A 68 -22.59 -25.96 -2.01
C THR A 68 -21.77 -24.71 -2.38
N THR A 69 -21.19 -24.01 -1.41
CA THR A 69 -20.40 -22.79 -1.61
C THR A 69 -18.96 -23.07 -2.01
N GLY A 70 -18.50 -24.33 -1.92
CA GLY A 70 -17.20 -24.75 -2.44
C GLY A 70 -16.00 -24.43 -1.54
N PHE A 71 -16.24 -24.04 -0.28
CA PHE A 71 -15.20 -23.81 0.73
C PHE A 71 -14.87 -25.11 1.47
N TYR A 72 -13.62 -25.27 1.90
CA TYR A 72 -13.15 -26.48 2.57
C TYR A 72 -13.36 -26.43 4.08
N GLN A 73 -13.46 -27.61 4.69
CA GLN A 73 -13.61 -27.75 6.14
C GLN A 73 -12.46 -27.07 6.90
N GLY A 74 -12.81 -26.32 7.95
CA GLY A 74 -11.85 -25.56 8.73
C GLY A 74 -11.43 -24.22 8.10
N TYR A 75 -11.75 -23.98 6.82
CA TYR A 75 -11.34 -22.80 6.06
C TYR A 75 -12.52 -22.17 5.32
N GLY A 76 -13.52 -21.71 6.07
CA GLY A 76 -14.71 -21.07 5.54
C GLY A 76 -14.46 -19.69 4.93
N ARG A 77 -15.48 -19.17 4.24
CA ARG A 77 -15.44 -17.90 3.49
C ARG A 77 -15.10 -16.64 4.29
N THR A 78 -15.28 -16.70 5.61
CA THR A 78 -15.07 -15.60 6.56
C THR A 78 -13.81 -15.81 7.41
N GLN A 79 -13.11 -16.93 7.23
CA GLN A 79 -11.96 -17.28 8.04
C GLN A 79 -10.78 -16.36 7.70
N GLN A 80 -10.07 -15.86 8.71
CA GLN A 80 -9.06 -14.81 8.51
C GLN A 80 -7.86 -15.24 7.63
N ASP A 81 -7.39 -16.48 7.76
CA ASP A 81 -6.28 -17.02 6.98
C ASP A 81 -6.70 -17.29 5.53
N VAL A 82 -8.00 -17.35 5.24
CA VAL A 82 -8.54 -17.32 3.88
C VAL A 82 -8.61 -15.89 3.35
N VAL A 83 -9.23 -14.98 4.11
CA VAL A 83 -9.54 -13.63 3.64
C VAL A 83 -8.29 -12.76 3.47
N ILE A 84 -7.31 -12.84 4.37
CA ILE A 84 -6.10 -12.00 4.33
C ILE A 84 -5.24 -12.26 3.07
N PRO A 85 -4.81 -13.50 2.77
CA PRO A 85 -4.04 -13.75 1.55
C PRO A 85 -4.85 -13.57 0.27
N SER A 86 -6.19 -13.74 0.31
CA SER A 86 -7.06 -13.36 -0.82
C SER A 86 -7.04 -11.86 -1.06
N PHE A 87 -7.07 -11.06 0.02
CA PHE A 87 -6.96 -9.61 -0.04
C PHE A 87 -5.59 -9.18 -0.60
N ILE A 88 -4.51 -9.82 -0.16
CA ILE A 88 -3.18 -9.57 -0.73
C ILE A 88 -3.14 -9.95 -2.21
N ALA A 89 -3.64 -11.14 -2.60
CA ALA A 89 -3.65 -11.60 -3.98
C ALA A 89 -4.37 -10.62 -4.91
N ALA A 90 -5.64 -10.34 -4.61
CA ALA A 90 -6.48 -9.46 -5.40
C ALA A 90 -5.85 -8.08 -5.58
N TYR A 91 -5.43 -7.41 -4.48
CA TYR A 91 -4.94 -6.03 -4.57
C TYR A 91 -3.49 -5.90 -5.04
N THR A 92 -2.67 -6.94 -4.93
CA THR A 92 -1.33 -6.98 -5.58
C THR A 92 -1.39 -7.44 -7.03
N GLY A 93 -2.53 -7.99 -7.49
CA GLY A 93 -2.65 -8.63 -8.80
C GLY A 93 -1.88 -9.95 -8.90
N GLN A 94 -1.54 -10.57 -7.77
CA GLN A 94 -0.91 -11.89 -7.73
C GLN A 94 -1.98 -12.98 -7.88
N SER A 95 -1.60 -14.13 -8.44
CA SER A 95 -2.50 -15.27 -8.50
C SER A 95 -2.76 -15.83 -7.10
N ALA A 96 -4.03 -16.09 -6.77
CA ALA A 96 -4.40 -16.83 -5.58
C ALA A 96 -3.79 -18.24 -5.51
N GLN A 97 -3.30 -18.79 -6.63
CA GLN A 97 -2.62 -20.09 -6.64
C GLN A 97 -1.18 -20.02 -6.10
N SER A 98 -0.54 -18.86 -6.15
CA SER A 98 0.88 -18.70 -5.84
C SER A 98 1.18 -17.71 -4.72
N VAL A 99 0.24 -16.84 -4.34
CA VAL A 99 0.41 -15.89 -3.24
C VAL A 99 0.81 -16.62 -1.95
N LYS A 100 1.60 -15.98 -1.09
CA LYS A 100 1.92 -16.52 0.24
C LYS A 100 0.67 -16.54 1.11
N LEU A 101 0.42 -17.68 1.75
CA LEU A 101 -0.73 -17.88 2.64
C LEU A 101 -0.52 -17.19 3.99
N ASP A 102 0.73 -17.21 4.49
CA ASP A 102 1.11 -16.48 5.70
C ASP A 102 1.49 -15.03 5.37
N PRO A 103 0.74 -14.03 5.87
CA PRO A 103 1.05 -12.62 5.64
C PRO A 103 2.36 -12.14 6.30
N PHE A 104 2.86 -12.82 7.33
CA PHE A 104 4.11 -12.46 7.99
C PHE A 104 5.36 -12.94 7.22
N SER A 105 5.17 -13.85 6.26
CA SER A 105 6.23 -14.43 5.42
C SER A 105 6.42 -13.72 4.08
N ILE A 106 5.82 -12.54 3.90
CA ILE A 106 5.95 -11.74 2.67
C ILE A 106 7.36 -11.16 2.58
N PHE A 107 8.02 -11.35 1.44
CA PHE A 107 9.30 -10.72 1.16
C PHE A 107 9.11 -9.26 0.74
N PRO A 108 9.90 -8.32 1.30
CA PRO A 108 9.78 -6.90 0.96
C PRO A 108 10.17 -6.67 -0.51
N LEU A 109 9.32 -5.93 -1.21
CA LEU A 109 9.57 -5.48 -2.59
C LEU A 109 10.10 -4.05 -2.60
N PRO A 110 10.90 -3.66 -3.61
CA PRO A 110 11.43 -2.31 -3.70
C PRO A 110 10.32 -1.31 -4.03
N ASN A 111 10.34 -0.20 -3.32
CA ASN A 111 9.69 1.04 -3.74
C ASN A 111 10.68 1.82 -4.61
N TRP A 112 10.18 2.74 -5.45
CA TRP A 112 11.05 3.49 -6.36
C TRP A 112 10.77 4.99 -6.34
N ASP A 113 11.85 5.75 -6.54
CA ASP A 113 11.84 7.18 -6.77
C ASP A 113 12.74 7.45 -7.96
N ILE A 114 12.18 8.06 -9.01
CA ILE A 114 12.82 8.25 -10.30
C ILE A 114 12.79 9.73 -10.61
N THR A 115 13.98 10.29 -10.87
CA THR A 115 14.16 11.67 -11.28
C THR A 115 14.95 11.73 -12.58
N TYR A 116 14.46 12.47 -13.57
CA TYR A 116 15.13 12.68 -14.84
C TYR A 116 15.16 14.16 -15.21
N ASP A 117 16.36 14.74 -15.30
CA ASP A 117 16.61 16.16 -15.59
C ASP A 117 17.31 16.38 -16.95
N GLY A 118 17.50 15.30 -17.72
CA GLY A 118 18.28 15.32 -18.96
C GLY A 118 17.58 15.99 -20.15
N LEU A 119 16.26 16.19 -20.09
CA LEU A 119 15.47 16.66 -21.24
C LEU A 119 15.92 18.04 -21.74
N SER A 120 16.29 18.96 -20.84
CA SER A 120 16.74 20.30 -21.22
C SER A 120 18.06 20.31 -22.02
N ARG A 121 18.80 19.19 -22.04
CA ARG A 121 20.06 19.06 -22.80
C ARG A 121 19.83 18.61 -24.26
N LEU A 122 18.62 18.14 -24.60
CA LEU A 122 18.28 17.73 -25.95
C LEU A 122 17.97 18.93 -26.84
N ALA A 123 18.46 18.92 -28.09
CA ALA A 123 18.38 20.05 -29.03
C ALA A 123 16.98 20.70 -29.22
N PRO A 124 15.84 19.97 -29.26
CA PRO A 124 14.53 20.61 -29.35
C PRO A 124 14.10 21.30 -28.04
N PHE A 125 14.49 20.77 -26.89
CA PHE A 125 14.07 21.25 -25.57
C PHE A 125 14.98 22.36 -25.02
N SER A 126 16.28 22.33 -25.35
CA SER A 126 17.26 23.31 -24.87
C SER A 126 16.96 24.76 -25.28
N LYS A 127 16.24 24.93 -26.40
CA LYS A 127 15.78 26.25 -26.89
C LYS A 127 14.67 26.85 -26.03
N LEU A 128 13.80 26.01 -25.46
CA LEU A 128 12.64 26.44 -24.67
C LEU A 128 12.94 26.45 -23.17
N PHE A 129 13.61 25.39 -22.70
CA PHE A 129 13.82 25.12 -21.29
C PHE A 129 15.29 25.28 -20.91
N ARG A 130 15.53 26.04 -19.84
CA ARG A 130 16.81 26.06 -19.11
C ARG A 130 16.95 24.81 -18.24
N THR A 131 15.88 24.44 -17.55
CA THR A 131 15.78 23.19 -16.78
C THR A 131 14.43 22.54 -17.07
N PHE A 132 14.42 21.22 -17.13
CA PHE A 132 13.20 20.44 -17.26
C PHE A 132 13.43 19.11 -16.52
N THR A 133 12.72 18.93 -15.41
CA THR A 133 12.83 17.77 -14.54
C THR A 133 11.50 17.03 -14.53
N ILE A 134 11.58 15.71 -14.66
CA ILE A 134 10.46 14.79 -14.45
C ILE A 134 10.75 14.01 -13.17
N ASN A 135 9.77 13.95 -12.27
CA ASN A 135 9.84 13.11 -11.07
C ASN A 135 8.66 12.14 -11.02
N HIS A 136 8.92 10.94 -10.52
CA HIS A 136 7.93 9.92 -10.21
C HIS A 136 8.34 9.19 -8.94
N SER A 137 7.44 9.09 -7.97
CA SER A 137 7.67 8.38 -6.71
C SER A 137 6.53 7.40 -6.47
N TYR A 138 6.87 6.19 -6.05
CA TYR A 138 5.92 5.14 -5.74
C TYR A 138 6.31 4.42 -4.46
N ARG A 139 5.35 4.33 -3.53
CA ARG A 139 5.48 3.58 -2.29
C ARG A 139 4.22 2.76 -2.05
N SER A 140 4.35 1.47 -1.82
CA SER A 140 3.23 0.63 -1.34
C SER A 140 3.65 -0.23 -0.16
N THR A 141 2.75 -0.36 0.81
CA THR A 141 3.02 -1.01 2.09
C THR A 141 1.79 -1.77 2.57
N PHE A 142 1.97 -3.05 2.86
CA PHE A 142 1.00 -3.87 3.58
C PHE A 142 1.29 -3.79 5.06
N SER A 143 0.27 -3.69 5.90
CA SER A 143 0.44 -3.61 7.35
C SER A 143 -0.69 -4.29 8.10
N ILE A 144 -0.33 -4.98 9.18
CA ILE A 144 -1.25 -5.52 10.17
C ILE A 144 -1.21 -4.57 11.37
N GLY A 145 -2.33 -3.91 11.65
CA GLY A 145 -2.41 -2.86 12.67
C GLY A 145 -2.15 -3.39 14.08
N SER A 146 -2.73 -4.54 14.40
CA SER A 146 -2.40 -5.33 15.59
C SER A 146 -2.69 -6.81 15.35
N TYR A 147 -1.83 -7.66 15.90
CA TYR A 147 -2.07 -9.08 16.07
C TYR A 147 -1.82 -9.47 17.52
N GLN A 148 -2.48 -10.54 17.97
CA GLN A 148 -2.19 -11.19 19.25
C GLN A 148 -2.29 -12.71 19.10
N THR A 149 -1.56 -13.47 19.91
CA THR A 149 -1.75 -14.93 20.01
C THR A 149 -3.19 -15.24 20.42
N ASN A 150 -3.81 -16.19 19.76
CA ASN A 150 -5.16 -16.62 20.08
C ASN A 150 -5.13 -17.60 21.26
N LEU A 151 -5.80 -17.27 22.36
CA LEU A 151 -5.86 -18.11 23.57
C LEU A 151 -6.59 -19.44 23.36
N LEU A 152 -7.47 -19.51 22.35
CA LEU A 152 -8.23 -20.71 22.03
C LEU A 152 -7.46 -21.63 21.05
N TYR A 153 -6.30 -21.20 20.57
CA TYR A 153 -5.45 -22.01 19.70
C TYR A 153 -4.80 -23.14 20.49
N THR A 154 -4.93 -24.36 19.98
CA THR A 154 -4.25 -25.54 20.51
C THR A 154 -2.99 -25.85 19.69
N GLN A 155 -1.97 -26.43 20.31
CA GLN A 155 -0.66 -26.65 19.64
C GLN A 155 -0.74 -27.61 18.46
N ASP A 156 -1.71 -28.53 18.45
CA ASP A 156 -2.02 -29.41 17.33
C ASP A 156 -2.72 -28.67 16.17
N GLY A 157 -3.25 -27.47 16.40
CA GLY A 157 -3.91 -26.65 15.38
C GLY A 157 -5.28 -27.16 14.95
N GLU A 158 -5.85 -28.11 15.70
CA GLU A 158 -7.11 -28.80 15.37
C GLU A 158 -8.34 -28.18 16.04
N ALA A 159 -8.16 -27.20 16.94
CA ALA A 159 -9.27 -26.51 17.57
C ALA A 159 -10.14 -25.78 16.54
N LEU A 160 -11.46 -25.98 16.65
CA LEU A 160 -12.47 -25.37 15.80
C LEU A 160 -13.28 -24.31 16.56
N ASP A 161 -13.65 -23.24 15.86
CA ASP A 161 -14.61 -22.25 16.35
C ASP A 161 -16.07 -22.77 16.25
N ALA A 162 -17.01 -21.95 16.73
CA ALA A 162 -18.44 -22.31 16.75
C ALA A 162 -19.07 -22.52 15.35
N ILE A 163 -18.40 -22.07 14.28
CA ILE A 163 -18.86 -22.21 12.90
C ILE A 163 -17.99 -23.19 12.09
N GLY A 164 -17.11 -23.93 12.76
CA GLY A 164 -16.31 -25.01 12.15
C GLY A 164 -15.05 -24.55 11.43
N ASN A 165 -14.52 -23.36 11.69
CA ASN A 165 -13.20 -22.94 11.20
C ASN A 165 -12.09 -23.30 12.18
N PHE A 166 -10.89 -23.57 11.66
CA PHE A 166 -9.71 -23.64 12.51
C PHE A 166 -9.43 -22.31 13.18
N ILE A 167 -9.21 -22.39 14.47
CA ILE A 167 -8.78 -21.25 15.27
C ILE A 167 -7.35 -20.90 14.83
N PRO A 168 -7.09 -19.65 14.41
CA PRO A 168 -5.76 -19.27 13.94
C PRO A 168 -4.82 -19.04 15.11
N GLN A 169 -3.52 -19.27 14.91
CA GLN A 169 -2.49 -19.05 15.94
C GLN A 169 -2.44 -17.59 16.40
N ARG A 170 -2.60 -16.64 15.46
CA ARG A 170 -2.63 -15.20 15.74
C ARG A 170 -3.97 -14.64 15.28
N GLN A 171 -4.66 -13.95 16.17
CA GLN A 171 -5.86 -13.19 15.85
C GLN A 171 -5.44 -11.84 15.28
N ILE A 172 -5.92 -11.51 14.08
CA ILE A 172 -5.69 -10.24 13.40
C ILE A 172 -7.01 -9.47 13.33
N MET A 173 -6.99 -8.19 13.69
CA MET A 173 -8.20 -7.34 13.67
C MET A 173 -8.33 -6.59 12.35
N THR A 174 -7.22 -6.01 11.87
CA THR A 174 -7.20 -5.19 10.67
C THR A 174 -5.95 -5.43 9.86
N ALA A 175 -6.12 -5.45 8.53
CA ALA A 175 -5.04 -5.45 7.55
C ALA A 175 -5.23 -4.25 6.63
N THR A 176 -4.14 -3.55 6.31
CA THR A 176 -4.18 -2.31 5.53
C THR A 176 -3.16 -2.37 4.40
N ILE A 177 -3.52 -1.84 3.22
CA ILE A 177 -2.59 -1.53 2.13
C ILE A 177 -2.61 -0.02 1.93
N SER A 178 -1.44 0.61 2.06
CA SER A 178 -1.24 2.04 1.78
C SER A 178 -0.36 2.18 0.56
N GLU A 179 -0.91 2.75 -0.51
CA GLU A 179 -0.25 3.03 -1.77
C GLU A 179 -0.20 4.55 -2.00
N VAL A 180 1.00 5.09 -2.19
CA VAL A 180 1.25 6.52 -2.30
C VAL A 180 2.12 6.79 -3.52
N MET A 181 1.62 7.66 -4.38
CA MET A 181 2.29 8.18 -5.56
C MET A 181 2.30 9.71 -5.47
N ARG A 182 3.27 10.23 -4.72
CA ARG A 182 3.43 11.67 -4.46
C ARG A 182 4.85 12.08 -4.86
N PRO A 183 5.10 12.43 -6.12
CA PRO A 183 4.14 12.53 -7.23
C PRO A 183 3.97 11.23 -8.02
N PHE A 184 2.77 10.98 -8.54
CA PHE A 184 2.58 10.01 -9.63
C PHE A 184 3.29 10.52 -10.88
N ILE A 185 3.17 11.80 -11.18
CA ILE A 185 4.07 12.45 -12.13
C ILE A 185 4.21 13.93 -11.78
N ASN A 186 5.45 14.42 -11.83
CA ASN A 186 5.75 15.83 -11.69
C ASN A 186 6.57 16.30 -12.89
N PHE A 187 6.22 17.48 -13.39
CA PHE A 187 7.00 18.25 -14.34
C PHE A 187 7.37 19.58 -13.70
N ASP A 188 8.67 19.82 -13.51
CA ASP A 188 9.21 21.11 -13.07
C ASP A 188 10.12 21.67 -14.16
N ALA A 189 9.74 22.82 -14.71
CA ALA A 189 10.46 23.45 -15.79
C ALA A 189 10.76 24.91 -15.48
N THR A 190 11.99 25.33 -15.82
CA THR A 190 12.32 26.74 -15.96
C THR A 190 12.62 27.04 -17.42
N LEU A 191 11.91 27.99 -18.00
CA LEU A 191 12.13 28.45 -19.37
C LEU A 191 13.33 29.40 -19.45
N GLN A 192 13.85 29.59 -20.67
CA GLN A 192 14.95 30.52 -20.92
C GLN A 192 14.62 31.98 -20.52
N ASN A 193 13.36 32.38 -20.67
CA ASN A 193 12.85 33.68 -20.23
C ASN A 193 12.62 33.77 -18.71
N SER A 194 13.06 32.78 -17.92
CA SER A 194 12.94 32.73 -16.45
C SER A 194 11.51 32.54 -15.91
N LEU A 195 10.56 32.15 -16.78
CA LEU A 195 9.26 31.61 -16.36
C LEU A 195 9.45 30.23 -15.72
N LEU A 196 8.79 29.99 -14.60
CA LEU A 196 8.71 28.72 -13.89
C LEU A 196 7.34 28.10 -14.19
N LEU A 197 7.34 26.82 -14.54
CA LEU A 197 6.13 26.02 -14.74
C LEU A 197 6.27 24.75 -13.91
N LYS A 198 5.23 24.42 -13.15
CA LYS A 198 5.14 23.22 -12.35
C LYS A 198 3.79 22.54 -12.63
N PHE A 199 3.81 21.24 -12.86
CA PHE A 199 2.62 20.40 -12.84
C PHE A 199 2.93 19.19 -11.98
N GLU A 200 2.05 18.86 -11.04
CA GLU A 200 2.15 17.70 -10.18
C GLU A 200 0.80 16.98 -10.19
N TYR A 201 0.82 15.67 -10.43
CA TYR A 201 -0.33 14.82 -10.21
C TYR A 201 0.03 13.82 -9.11
N ASN A 202 -0.67 13.95 -7.99
CA ASN A 202 -0.57 13.10 -6.82
C ASN A 202 -1.71 12.08 -6.84
N ARG A 203 -1.40 10.85 -6.45
CA ARG A 203 -2.39 9.79 -6.26
C ARG A 203 -2.07 9.01 -5.00
N ASP A 204 -3.09 8.66 -4.25
CA ASP A 204 -2.96 7.72 -3.14
C ASP A 204 -4.19 6.81 -3.07
N ARG A 205 -3.97 5.63 -2.50
CA ARG A 205 -5.02 4.65 -2.24
C ARG A 205 -4.73 3.99 -0.89
N ASN A 206 -5.73 4.03 -0.02
CA ASN A 206 -5.69 3.38 1.28
C ASN A 206 -6.83 2.36 1.36
N LEU A 207 -6.46 1.10 1.56
CA LEU A 207 -7.37 -0.05 1.64
C LEU A 207 -7.31 -0.60 3.06
N SER A 208 -8.44 -0.69 3.74
CA SER A 208 -8.53 -1.25 5.09
C SER A 208 -9.50 -2.42 5.10
N LEU A 209 -8.99 -3.62 5.38
CA LEU A 209 -9.76 -4.82 5.64
C LEU A 209 -9.95 -4.96 7.16
N SER A 210 -11.20 -4.91 7.60
CA SER A 210 -11.59 -5.20 8.98
C SER A 210 -12.12 -6.62 9.07
N LEU A 211 -11.46 -7.47 9.86
CA LEU A 211 -11.82 -8.88 10.00
C LEU A 211 -12.94 -9.11 11.02
N SER A 212 -13.22 -8.12 11.87
CA SER A 212 -14.33 -8.20 12.85
C SER A 212 -15.71 -8.11 12.20
N ASN A 213 -15.82 -7.37 11.10
CA ASN A 213 -17.07 -7.17 10.36
C ASN A 213 -16.96 -7.55 8.87
N LEU A 214 -15.79 -8.03 8.43
CA LEU A 214 -15.50 -8.51 7.08
C LEU A 214 -15.79 -7.46 6.00
N GLN A 215 -15.39 -6.22 6.27
CA GLN A 215 -15.57 -5.09 5.35
C GLN A 215 -14.21 -4.62 4.81
N VAL A 216 -14.21 -4.27 3.52
CA VAL A 216 -13.09 -3.58 2.88
C VAL A 216 -13.50 -2.14 2.61
N THR A 217 -12.75 -1.21 3.17
CA THR A 217 -12.90 0.23 2.92
C THR A 217 -11.77 0.69 2.01
N GLU A 218 -12.11 1.30 0.88
CA GLU A 218 -11.15 1.88 -0.05
C GLU A 218 -11.31 3.40 -0.11
N VAL A 219 -10.21 4.12 0.16
CA VAL A 219 -10.14 5.58 0.01
C VAL A 219 -9.12 5.89 -1.07
N ARG A 220 -9.54 6.66 -2.09
CA ARG A 220 -8.70 7.06 -3.23
C ARG A 220 -8.53 8.58 -3.24
N GLY A 221 -7.29 9.04 -3.22
CA GLY A 221 -6.91 10.44 -3.40
C GLY A 221 -6.40 10.71 -4.82
N LYS A 222 -6.85 11.82 -5.41
CA LYS A 222 -6.30 12.41 -6.63
C LYS A 222 -6.16 13.91 -6.42
N GLU A 223 -4.96 14.42 -6.59
CA GLU A 223 -4.66 15.84 -6.42
C GLU A 223 -3.82 16.33 -7.60
N PHE A 224 -4.19 17.48 -8.15
CA PHE A 224 -3.44 18.15 -9.20
C PHE A 224 -2.93 19.46 -8.64
N VAL A 225 -1.63 19.71 -8.77
CA VAL A 225 -1.01 20.98 -8.40
C VAL A 225 -0.46 21.62 -9.66
N VAL A 226 -0.90 22.83 -9.96
CA VAL A 226 -0.42 23.62 -11.09
C VAL A 226 0.25 24.86 -10.55
N GLY A 227 1.57 24.94 -10.74
CA GLY A 227 2.38 26.07 -10.32
C GLY A 227 2.88 26.88 -11.50
N THR A 228 2.88 28.20 -11.36
CA THR A 228 3.60 29.09 -12.25
C THR A 228 4.34 30.15 -11.46
N GLY A 229 5.43 30.67 -12.03
CA GLY A 229 6.20 31.71 -11.37
C GLY A 229 7.10 32.42 -12.35
N TYR A 230 7.72 33.49 -11.88
CA TYR A 230 8.69 34.24 -12.67
C TYR A 230 9.86 34.68 -11.80
N ARG A 231 11.08 34.49 -12.31
CA ARG A 231 12.30 34.97 -11.66
C ARG A 231 12.72 36.30 -12.30
N PHE A 232 12.52 37.38 -11.56
CA PHE A 232 13.06 38.69 -11.88
C PHE A 232 14.54 38.74 -11.49
N LYS A 233 15.41 38.89 -12.47
CA LYS A 233 16.86 38.99 -12.22
C LYS A 233 17.26 40.41 -11.86
N ASN A 234 18.23 40.56 -10.96
CA ASN A 234 18.87 41.85 -10.64
C ASN A 234 17.92 42.95 -10.15
N VAL A 235 16.92 42.60 -9.34
CA VAL A 235 16.02 43.59 -8.72
C VAL A 235 16.82 44.42 -7.72
N LYS A 236 16.75 45.74 -7.84
CA LYS A 236 17.41 46.69 -6.93
C LYS A 236 16.54 46.88 -5.69
N PHE A 237 17.12 46.74 -4.50
CA PHE A 237 16.39 47.06 -3.27
C PHE A 237 16.01 48.55 -3.20
N PRO A 238 14.81 48.86 -2.67
CA PRO A 238 14.37 50.25 -2.51
C PRO A 238 15.19 51.01 -1.46
N LEU A 239 15.80 50.30 -0.51
CA LEU A 239 16.65 50.85 0.56
C LEU A 239 18.13 50.65 0.21
N ALA A 240 18.95 51.68 0.45
CA ALA A 240 20.40 51.62 0.29
C ALA A 240 21.05 51.29 1.64
N PHE A 241 21.94 50.29 1.67
CA PHE A 241 22.75 49.93 2.82
C PHE A 241 24.21 50.30 2.52
N GLY A 242 24.80 51.18 3.33
CA GLY A 242 26.20 51.60 3.14
C GLY A 242 26.49 52.27 1.80
N GLY A 243 25.52 53.00 1.22
CA GLY A 243 25.70 53.71 -0.07
C GLY A 243 25.56 52.85 -1.33
N THR A 244 25.35 51.53 -1.18
CA THR A 244 25.08 50.63 -2.31
C THR A 244 23.65 50.11 -2.25
N ARG A 245 23.01 49.97 -3.42
CA ARG A 245 21.74 49.27 -3.57
C ARG A 245 22.05 47.82 -3.98
N PRO A 246 22.04 46.86 -3.04
CA PRO A 246 22.28 45.47 -3.39
C PRO A 246 21.26 45.03 -4.45
N LYS A 247 21.73 44.22 -5.39
CA LYS A 247 20.90 43.58 -6.41
C LYS A 247 20.68 42.15 -5.99
N SER A 248 19.43 41.70 -6.01
CA SER A 248 19.09 40.30 -5.75
C SER A 248 18.06 39.83 -6.76
N ASP A 249 18.03 38.52 -6.98
CA ASP A 249 16.97 37.91 -7.77
C ASP A 249 15.72 37.75 -6.91
N MET A 250 14.55 38.07 -7.48
CA MET A 250 13.25 37.92 -6.84
C MET A 250 12.47 36.82 -7.56
N ASN A 251 12.03 35.80 -6.82
CA ASN A 251 11.18 34.74 -7.34
C ASN A 251 9.74 35.00 -6.88
N LEU A 252 8.82 35.11 -7.83
CA LEU A 252 7.39 35.10 -7.58
C LEU A 252 6.84 33.74 -8.01
N ARG A 253 6.00 33.12 -7.16
CA ARG A 253 5.37 31.83 -7.41
C ARG A 253 3.90 31.90 -7.02
N LEU A 254 3.07 31.23 -7.79
CA LEU A 254 1.65 31.02 -7.56
C LEU A 254 1.36 29.55 -7.86
N ASP A 255 0.85 28.84 -6.88
CA ASP A 255 0.50 27.42 -6.98
C ASP A 255 -1.02 27.28 -6.70
N LEU A 256 -1.72 26.50 -7.53
CA LEU A 256 -3.14 26.14 -7.42
C LEU A 256 -3.29 24.63 -7.25
#